data_AF-A0A4Q8QEV1-F1
#
_entry.id   AF-A0A4Q8QEV1-F1
#
_cell.length_a   1.000
_cell.length_b   1.000
_cell.length_c   1.000
_cell.angle_alpha   90.00
_cell.angle_beta   90.00
_cell.angle_gamma   90.00
#
_symmetry.space_group_name_H-M   'P 1'
#
loop_
_entity.id
_entity.type
_entity.pdbx_description
1 polymer ?
#
loop_
_entity_poly.entity_id
_entity_poly.type
_entity_poly.pdbx_seq_one_letter_code
_entity_poly.pdbx_strand_id
1 'polypeptide(L)'
;MKEDRLAQINNMQNTSSRILADVVSKRHSDVLRTITNLQKNVANAEMRRLWNEDRYIDEQGKLRKEYLLTKKGLLLIVSKYSDELRLQIIERLGYLEREQERIRKEQKRNLELELSHLWNKSDRDDLYRYR
;
A
#
# COMPACT_ATOMS: atom_id res chain seq x y z
N MET A 1 -8.71 -18.93 10.75
CA MET A 1 -7.79 -19.21 9.63
C MET A 1 -7.80 -18.17 8.49
N LYS A 2 -8.79 -17.26 8.37
CA LYS A 2 -8.85 -16.29 7.23
C LYS A 2 -8.15 -14.94 7.48
N GLU A 3 -8.02 -14.49 8.73
CA GLU A 3 -7.38 -13.21 9.08
C GLU A 3 -5.84 -13.20 8.92
N ASP A 4 -5.23 -14.38 8.84
CA ASP A 4 -3.77 -14.55 8.93
C ASP A 4 -3.03 -14.15 7.62
N ARG A 5 -3.69 -14.28 6.46
CA ARG A 5 -3.03 -14.06 5.15
C ARG A 5 -2.71 -12.59 4.87
N LEU A 6 -3.59 -11.67 5.30
CA LEU A 6 -3.37 -10.23 5.15
C LEU A 6 -2.20 -9.75 6.00
N ALA A 7 -2.09 -10.25 7.22
CA ALA A 7 -0.98 -9.95 8.12
C ALA A 7 0.34 -10.51 7.56
N GLN A 8 0.33 -11.74 7.03
CA GLN A 8 1.48 -12.32 6.34
C GLN A 8 1.94 -11.47 5.16
N ILE A 9 1.03 -11.13 4.23
CA ILE A 9 1.35 -10.31 3.05
C ILE A 9 1.89 -8.93 3.46
N ASN A 10 1.40 -8.35 4.56
CA ASN A 10 1.84 -7.03 5.01
C ASN A 10 3.28 -7.01 5.55
N ASN A 11 3.74 -8.13 6.11
CA ASN A 11 5.08 -8.28 6.69
C ASN A 11 6.13 -8.79 5.69
N MET A 12 5.70 -9.19 4.50
CA MET A 12 6.54 -9.68 3.43
C MET A 12 7.18 -8.52 2.64
N GLN A 13 8.43 -8.17 2.97
CA GLN A 13 9.28 -7.33 2.10
C GLN A 13 10.02 -8.20 1.08
N ASN A 14 10.07 -7.77 -0.18
CA ASN A 14 10.84 -8.38 -1.28
C ASN A 14 10.58 -9.90 -1.45
N THR A 15 9.35 -10.25 -1.82
CA THR A 15 8.91 -11.64 -1.97
C THR A 15 9.16 -12.16 -3.37
N SER A 16 9.61 -13.40 -3.49
CA SER A 16 9.75 -14.05 -4.79
C SER A 16 8.40 -14.52 -5.33
N SER A 17 8.25 -14.53 -6.65
CA SER A 17 7.03 -15.00 -7.34
C SER A 17 6.67 -16.45 -7.01
N ARG A 18 7.63 -17.25 -6.53
CA ARG A 18 7.41 -18.63 -6.08
C ARG A 18 6.66 -18.66 -4.75
N ILE A 19 7.14 -17.91 -3.76
CA ILE A 19 6.46 -17.77 -2.46
C ILE A 19 5.05 -17.19 -2.65
N LEU A 20 4.91 -16.21 -3.55
CA LEU A 20 3.59 -15.67 -3.90
C LEU A 20 2.65 -16.77 -4.44
N ALA A 21 3.14 -17.65 -5.31
CA ALA A 21 2.33 -18.73 -5.86
C ALA A 21 1.70 -19.60 -4.76
N ASP A 22 2.44 -19.89 -3.69
CA ASP A 22 1.95 -20.62 -2.53
C ASP A 22 0.87 -19.81 -1.77
N VAL A 23 1.12 -18.52 -1.53
CA VAL A 23 0.19 -17.61 -0.83
C VAL A 23 -1.15 -17.48 -1.54
N VAL A 24 -1.15 -17.36 -2.88
CA VAL A 24 -2.38 -17.29 -3.69
C VAL A 24 -2.93 -18.66 -4.07
N SER A 25 -2.27 -19.74 -3.67
CA SER A 25 -2.62 -21.12 -4.02
C SER A 25 -2.80 -21.30 -5.55
N LYS A 26 -1.82 -20.79 -6.32
CA LYS A 26 -1.75 -20.91 -7.78
C LYS A 26 -0.43 -21.55 -8.19
N ARG A 27 -0.36 -22.06 -9.43
CA ARG A 27 0.91 -22.57 -9.96
C ARG A 27 1.87 -21.40 -10.18
N HIS A 28 3.16 -21.62 -9.91
CA HIS A 28 4.19 -20.61 -10.16
C HIS A 28 4.18 -20.13 -11.62
N SER A 29 3.94 -21.03 -12.59
CA SER A 29 3.78 -20.69 -14.00
C SER A 29 2.66 -19.67 -14.28
N ASP A 30 1.55 -19.75 -13.54
CA ASP A 30 0.41 -18.83 -13.71
C ASP A 30 0.75 -17.43 -13.18
N VAL A 31 1.49 -17.38 -12.07
CA VAL A 31 2.03 -16.13 -11.51
C VAL A 31 3.02 -15.49 -12.48
N LEU A 32 3.97 -16.26 -13.03
CA LEU A 32 4.91 -15.77 -14.04
C LEU A 32 4.20 -15.23 -15.28
N ARG A 33 3.18 -15.94 -15.77
CA ARG A 33 2.37 -15.49 -16.91
C ARG A 33 1.64 -14.19 -16.60
N THR A 34 1.09 -14.06 -15.39
CA THR A 34 0.42 -12.83 -14.95
C THR A 34 1.37 -11.66 -14.91
N ILE A 35 2.57 -11.82 -14.32
CA ILE A 35 3.60 -10.76 -14.30
C ILE A 35 4.01 -10.37 -15.72
N THR A 36 4.20 -11.35 -16.60
CA THR A 36 4.59 -11.11 -18.00
C THR A 36 3.50 -10.37 -18.77
N ASN A 37 2.23 -10.72 -18.55
CA ASN A 37 1.10 -10.02 -19.17
C ASN A 37 0.95 -8.60 -18.64
N LEU A 38 1.16 -8.40 -17.33
CA LEU A 38 1.21 -7.06 -16.75
C LEU A 38 2.32 -6.25 -17.40
N GLN A 39 3.55 -6.79 -17.50
CA GLN A 39 4.70 -6.17 -18.17
C GLN A 39 4.40 -5.71 -19.59
N LYS A 40 3.73 -6.54 -20.40
CA LYS A 40 3.35 -6.21 -21.78
C LYS A 40 2.37 -5.03 -21.88
N ASN A 41 1.50 -4.91 -20.88
CA ASN A 41 0.46 -3.89 -20.83
C ASN A 41 0.90 -2.64 -20.05
N VAL A 42 2.16 -2.56 -19.63
CA VAL A 42 2.67 -1.41 -18.86
C VAL A 42 2.96 -0.22 -19.76
N ALA A 43 2.12 0.82 -19.67
CA ALA A 43 2.44 2.15 -20.21
C ALA A 43 3.35 2.99 -19.28
N ASN A 44 3.32 2.74 -17.96
CA ASN A 44 3.93 3.60 -16.93
C ASN A 44 5.25 3.05 -16.33
N ALA A 45 6.27 3.90 -16.18
CA ALA A 45 7.53 3.57 -15.51
C ALA A 45 7.38 3.03 -14.08
N GLU A 46 6.36 3.46 -13.33
CA GLU A 46 6.14 2.97 -11.97
C GLU A 46 5.78 1.49 -11.92
N MET A 47 4.96 1.00 -12.85
CA MET A 47 4.58 -0.42 -12.89
C MET A 47 5.78 -1.30 -13.23
N ARG A 48 6.75 -0.82 -14.02
CA ARG A 48 7.98 -1.57 -14.32
C ARG A 48 8.85 -1.81 -13.10
N ARG A 49 8.78 -0.92 -12.09
CA ARG A 49 9.56 -1.02 -10.84
C ARG A 49 8.94 -1.98 -9.82
N LEU A 50 7.76 -2.53 -10.10
CA LEU A 50 7.06 -3.40 -9.15
C LEU A 50 7.71 -4.78 -9.00
N TRP A 51 8.53 -5.18 -9.97
CA TRP A 51 9.17 -6.48 -10.02
C TRP A 51 10.52 -6.42 -10.75
N ASN A 52 11.44 -7.30 -10.36
CA ASN A 52 12.71 -7.51 -11.04
C ASN A 52 12.85 -8.99 -11.40
N GLU A 53 13.41 -9.28 -12.58
CA GLU A 53 13.68 -10.67 -12.98
C GLU A 53 14.81 -11.25 -12.13
N ASP A 54 14.64 -12.50 -11.70
CA ASP A 54 15.61 -13.26 -10.92
C ASP A 54 15.53 -14.75 -11.29
N ARG A 55 16.40 -15.58 -10.70
CA ARG A 55 16.46 -17.01 -10.97
C ARG A 55 16.73 -17.81 -9.69
N TYR A 56 16.20 -19.03 -9.65
CA TYR A 56 16.46 -19.99 -8.59
C TYR A 56 16.83 -21.36 -9.15
N ILE A 57 17.47 -22.18 -8.33
CA ILE A 57 17.72 -23.59 -8.63
C ILE A 57 16.57 -24.40 -8.04
N ASP A 58 15.90 -25.20 -8.85
CA ASP A 58 14.82 -26.08 -8.39
C ASP A 58 15.37 -27.35 -7.71
N GLU A 59 14.47 -28.16 -7.15
CA GLU A 59 14.81 -29.43 -6.48
C GLU A 59 15.52 -30.43 -7.41
N GLN A 60 15.44 -30.24 -8.73
CA GLN A 60 16.10 -31.07 -9.75
C GLN A 60 17.47 -30.50 -10.15
N GLY A 61 17.95 -29.44 -9.48
CA GLY A 61 19.21 -28.77 -9.81
C GLY A 61 19.14 -27.88 -11.05
N LYS A 62 17.94 -27.60 -11.58
CA LYS A 62 17.77 -26.83 -12.81
C LYS A 62 17.49 -25.36 -12.51
N LEU A 63 18.13 -24.48 -13.26
CA LEU A 63 17.90 -23.04 -13.18
C LEU A 63 16.51 -22.69 -13.74
N ARG A 64 15.68 -22.02 -12.93
CA ARG A 64 14.32 -21.58 -13.26
C ARG A 64 14.20 -20.08 -13.06
N LYS A 65 13.36 -19.46 -13.89
CA LYS A 65 13.06 -18.02 -13.82
C LYS A 65 12.08 -17.73 -12.67
N GLU A 66 12.32 -16.65 -11.96
CA GLU A 66 11.36 -16.06 -11.04
C GLU A 66 11.40 -14.52 -11.11
N TYR A 67 10.54 -13.87 -10.34
CA TYR A 67 10.58 -12.42 -10.14
C TYR A 67 10.63 -12.09 -8.66
N LEU A 68 11.46 -11.13 -8.28
CA LEU A 68 11.41 -10.48 -6.97
C LEU A 68 10.40 -9.34 -7.02
N LEU A 69 9.45 -9.34 -6.09
CA LEU A 69 8.33 -8.42 -6.06
C LEU A 69 8.48 -7.41 -4.93
N THR A 70 8.28 -6.13 -5.25
CA THR A 70 8.05 -5.11 -4.23
C THR A 70 6.73 -5.38 -3.50
N LYS A 71 6.53 -4.77 -2.32
CA LYS A 71 5.25 -4.86 -1.60
C LYS A 71 4.05 -4.40 -2.45
N LYS A 72 4.22 -3.33 -3.25
CA LYS A 72 3.20 -2.85 -4.20
C LYS A 72 2.93 -3.88 -5.31
N GLY A 73 3.97 -4.48 -5.88
CA GLY A 73 3.84 -5.52 -6.90
C GLY A 73 3.13 -6.77 -6.39
N LEU A 74 3.47 -7.19 -5.17
CA LEU A 74 2.80 -8.27 -4.46
C LEU A 74 1.30 -7.98 -4.32
N LEU A 75 0.93 -6.84 -3.72
CA LEU A 75 -0.48 -6.45 -3.53
C LEU A 75 -1.26 -6.37 -4.85
N LEU A 76 -0.64 -5.84 -5.91
CA LEU A 76 -1.26 -5.79 -7.23
C LEU A 76 -1.60 -7.19 -7.75
N ILE A 77 -0.67 -8.14 -7.63
CA ILE A 77 -0.89 -9.50 -8.14
C ILE A 77 -1.88 -10.27 -7.25
N VAL A 78 -1.73 -10.20 -5.92
CA VAL A 78 -2.63 -10.93 -5.00
C VAL A 78 -4.07 -10.43 -5.15
N SER A 79 -4.27 -9.11 -5.27
CA SER A 79 -5.61 -8.54 -5.48
C SER A 79 -6.22 -8.96 -6.83
N LYS A 80 -5.43 -9.38 -7.83
CA LYS A 80 -5.94 -9.96 -9.07
C LYS A 80 -6.51 -11.37 -8.87
N TYR A 81 -6.03 -12.11 -7.90
CA TYR A 81 -6.39 -13.52 -7.68
C TYR A 81 -7.49 -13.75 -6.63
N SER A 82 -7.72 -12.81 -5.72
CA SER A 82 -8.80 -12.91 -4.71
C SER A 82 -9.67 -11.65 -4.74
N ASP A 83 -10.94 -11.86 -5.01
CA ASP A 83 -11.95 -10.81 -5.00
C ASP A 83 -12.22 -10.32 -3.57
N GLU A 84 -12.20 -11.25 -2.60
CA GLU A 84 -12.35 -10.94 -1.18
C GLU A 84 -11.20 -10.05 -0.69
N LEU A 85 -9.95 -10.38 -1.04
CA LEU A 85 -8.81 -9.56 -0.67
C LEU A 85 -8.86 -8.19 -1.35
N ARG A 86 -9.29 -8.14 -2.62
CA ARG A 86 -9.47 -6.89 -3.34
C ARG A 86 -10.49 -6.00 -2.63
N LEU A 87 -11.61 -6.57 -2.19
CA LEU A 87 -12.64 -5.87 -1.44
C LEU A 87 -12.10 -5.35 -0.10
N GLN A 88 -11.38 -6.18 0.67
CA GLN A 88 -10.76 -5.77 1.94
C GLN A 88 -9.77 -4.61 1.78
N ILE A 89 -8.98 -4.62 0.70
CA ILE A 89 -8.07 -3.51 0.37
C ILE A 89 -8.86 -2.23 0.08
N ILE A 90 -9.92 -2.32 -0.73
CA ILE A 90 -10.78 -1.17 -1.06
C ILE A 90 -11.43 -0.59 0.21
N GLU A 91 -12.00 -1.45 1.06
CA GLU A 91 -12.63 -1.03 2.31
C GLU A 91 -11.64 -0.35 3.27
N ARG A 92 -10.43 -0.93 3.41
CA ARG A 92 -9.39 -0.33 4.24
C ARG A 92 -8.93 1.02 3.71
N LEU A 93 -8.80 1.18 2.39
CA LEU A 93 -8.48 2.47 1.77
C LEU A 93 -9.56 3.50 2.08
N GLY A 94 -10.84 3.17 1.86
CA GLY A 94 -11.94 4.08 2.15
C GLY A 94 -12.02 4.46 3.64
N TYR A 95 -11.71 3.52 4.54
CA TYR A 95 -11.57 3.84 5.97
C TYR A 95 -10.45 4.85 6.23
N LEU A 96 -9.25 4.63 5.67
CA LEU A 96 -8.11 5.51 5.86
C LEU A 96 -8.35 6.92 5.29
N GLU A 97 -9.03 7.02 4.14
CA GLU A 97 -9.40 8.31 3.54
C GLU A 97 -10.34 9.10 4.44
N ARG A 98 -11.37 8.44 5.00
CA ARG A 98 -12.29 9.08 5.97
C ARG A 98 -11.58 9.51 7.24
N GLU A 99 -10.68 8.68 7.75
CA GLU A 99 -9.94 8.98 8.97
C GLU A 99 -8.98 10.16 8.77
N GLN A 100 -8.28 10.20 7.63
CA GLN A 100 -7.45 11.35 7.24
C GLN A 100 -8.27 12.65 7.16
N GLU A 101 -9.47 12.59 6.60
CA GLU A 101 -10.36 13.76 6.55
C GLU A 101 -10.80 14.22 7.94
N ARG A 102 -11.12 13.28 8.85
CA ARG A 102 -11.45 13.61 10.24
C ARG A 102 -10.31 14.31 10.95
N ILE A 103 -9.09 13.76 10.84
CA ILE A 103 -7.88 14.34 11.44
C ILE A 103 -7.64 15.75 10.90
N ARG A 104 -7.76 15.96 9.59
CA ARG A 104 -7.60 17.28 8.97
C ARG A 104 -8.62 18.30 9.48
N LYS A 105 -9.90 17.92 9.58
CA LYS A 105 -10.95 18.80 10.12
C LYS A 105 -10.69 19.18 11.57
N GLU A 106 -10.25 18.22 12.38
CA GLU A 106 -9.90 18.45 13.77
C GLU A 106 -8.69 19.39 13.91
N GLN A 107 -7.64 19.17 13.13
CA GLN A 107 -6.47 20.07 13.08
C GLN A 107 -6.87 21.48 12.68
N LYS A 108 -7.70 21.64 11.65
CA LYS A 108 -8.19 22.96 11.21
C LYS A 108 -8.99 23.66 12.31
N ARG A 109 -9.92 22.94 12.95
CA ARG A 109 -10.72 23.49 14.06
C ARG A 109 -9.83 23.93 15.23
N ASN A 110 -8.83 23.12 15.59
CA ASN A 110 -7.92 23.47 16.68
C ASN A 110 -7.09 24.72 16.35
N LEU A 111 -6.61 24.85 15.11
CA LEU A 111 -5.93 26.06 14.64
C LEU A 111 -6.84 27.29 14.66
N GLU A 112 -8.10 27.17 14.25
CA GLU A 112 -9.08 28.26 14.31
C GLU A 112 -9.33 28.73 15.75
N LEU A 113 -9.43 27.78 16.68
CA LEU A 113 -9.56 28.07 18.11
C LEU A 113 -8.30 28.77 18.64
N GLU A 114 -7.11 28.28 18.33
CA GLU A 114 -5.84 28.90 18.76
C GLU A 114 -5.70 30.32 18.22
N LEU A 115 -5.99 30.54 16.93
CA LEU A 115 -5.97 31.87 16.32
C LEU A 115 -6.94 32.81 17.02
N SER A 116 -8.18 32.38 17.28
CA SER A 116 -9.17 33.18 18.00
C SER A 116 -8.66 33.60 19.40
N HIS A 117 -8.01 32.68 20.13
CA HIS A 117 -7.42 33.00 21.43
C HIS A 117 -6.28 34.02 21.32
N LEU A 118 -5.45 33.95 20.27
CA LEU A 118 -4.36 34.89 20.04
C LEU A 118 -4.88 36.30 19.71
N TRP A 119 -5.86 36.43 18.81
CA TRP A 119 -6.50 37.71 18.49
C TRP A 119 -7.12 38.34 19.74
N ASN A 120 -7.88 37.59 20.53
CA ASN A 120 -8.47 38.06 21.79
C ASN A 120 -7.44 38.49 22.85
N LYS A 121 -6.21 37.97 22.79
CA LYS A 121 -5.12 38.37 23.69
C LYS A 121 -4.43 39.65 23.19
N SER A 122 -4.16 39.74 21.88
CA SER A 122 -3.59 40.94 21.25
C SER A 122 -4.48 42.16 21.45
N ASP A 123 -5.79 42.01 21.23
CA ASP A 123 -6.76 43.09 21.40
C ASP A 123 -6.79 43.62 22.85
N ARG A 124 -6.59 42.74 23.83
CA ARG A 124 -6.46 43.13 25.24
C ARG A 124 -5.17 43.91 25.49
N ASP A 125 -4.04 43.47 24.95
CA ASP A 125 -2.76 44.12 25.16
C ASP A 125 -2.68 45.49 24.46
N ASP A 126 -3.34 45.67 23.31
CA ASP A 126 -3.41 46.93 22.57
C ASP A 126 -4.29 47.99 23.25
N LEU A 127 -5.35 47.56 23.97
CA LEU A 127 -6.22 48.43 24.79
C LEU A 127 -5.47 49.15 25.93
N TYR A 128 -4.32 48.61 26.36
CA TYR A 128 -3.47 49.22 27.39
C TYR A 128 -2.30 50.05 26.85
N ARG A 129 -2.06 50.08 25.53
CA ARG A 129 -0.94 50.86 24.93
C ARG A 129 -1.26 52.33 24.64
N TYR A 130 -2.52 52.75 24.74
CA TYR A 130 -2.98 54.12 24.43
C TYR A 130 -3.43 54.93 25.67
N ARG A 131 -2.98 54.55 26.87
CA ARG A 131 -3.22 55.30 28.11
C ARG A 131 -1.96 55.98 28.62
#